data_AF-A0A1M7G9C8-F1
#
_entry.id   AF-A0A1M7G9C8-F1
#
_cell.length_a   1.000
_cell.length_b   1.000
_cell.length_c   1.000
_cell.angle_alpha   90.00
_cell.angle_beta   90.00
_cell.angle_gamma   90.00
#
_symmetry.space_group_name_H-M   'P 1'
#
loop_
_entity.id
_entity.type
_entity.pdbx_description
1 polymer ?
#
loop_
_entity_poly.entity_id
_entity_poly.type
_entity_poly.pdbx_seq_one_letter_code
_entity_poly.pdbx_strand_id
1 'polypeptide(L)'
;MNCKAKPVIISDSMTDIEKALRIAEWQANSLAMRLAIPSSTVDAVNNEIANDPSTYYENSGDRMQACVIKFAKIYGVSCFVAKARMRQLGYDFVDGTILEHEENGKKIQHAPFYFQPGTLKDNETYVIYPKDYKKLVQENKDFAALISSGNYIYLGYVVCRLNEKYIDVVFDTDSVEFVLSDFARNHADECCIKFCLKDKNAENYYSQYLHREYLCKEEFSETSEYYYNKKTNGLSSLIEHMIEDEIEKEDKKGVELIHKMEAKGIKEFPEIFTYIMDKASKPRLTKAEVAEVLGCSDKTIQNYRNGQQVPDNIDTVMLICLACKTSPKVSTLLIEKTVGGIPDIGLQKTAYKFLLKYTDTSLKYWNMILGKFKLPRIKRLGEKT
;
A
#
# COMPACT_ATOMS: atom_id res chain seq x y z
N MET A 1 29.11 -17.05 -23.24
CA MET A 1 29.28 -16.19 -22.05
C MET A 1 29.25 -14.74 -22.50
N ASN A 2 28.12 -14.03 -22.38
CA ASN A 2 28.16 -12.58 -22.58
C ASN A 2 28.22 -11.91 -21.20
N CYS A 3 29.44 -11.79 -20.68
CA CYS A 3 29.74 -11.23 -19.38
C CYS A 3 29.53 -9.71 -19.41
N LYS A 4 28.28 -9.25 -19.22
CA LYS A 4 27.96 -7.83 -18.99
C LYS A 4 28.22 -7.38 -17.54
N ALA A 5 28.88 -8.18 -16.72
CA ALA A 5 29.26 -7.78 -15.38
C ALA A 5 30.35 -6.70 -15.48
N LYS A 6 29.97 -5.44 -15.23
CA LYS A 6 30.93 -4.34 -15.20
C LYS A 6 31.84 -4.47 -13.96
N PRO A 7 33.11 -4.06 -14.05
CA PRO A 7 34.05 -4.13 -12.93
C PRO A 7 33.55 -3.32 -11.72
N VAL A 8 34.01 -3.68 -10.52
CA VAL A 8 33.80 -2.87 -9.32
C VAL A 8 34.47 -1.52 -9.45
N ILE A 9 33.79 -0.48 -8.98
CA ILE A 9 34.35 0.87 -8.89
C ILE A 9 35.36 0.91 -7.75
N ILE A 10 36.57 1.32 -8.10
CA ILE A 10 37.70 1.46 -7.19
C ILE A 10 37.98 2.95 -7.05
N SER A 11 37.99 3.46 -5.82
CA SER A 11 38.37 4.85 -5.55
C SER A 11 39.88 5.00 -5.50
N ASP A 12 40.40 6.12 -6.01
CA ASP A 12 41.81 6.48 -5.90
C ASP A 12 42.24 6.71 -4.44
N SER A 13 41.28 7.02 -3.56
CA SER A 13 41.50 7.18 -2.11
C SER A 13 41.72 5.87 -1.35
N MET A 14 41.50 4.71 -1.98
CA MET A 14 41.69 3.39 -1.34
C MET A 14 43.17 2.99 -1.39
N THR A 15 43.64 2.33 -0.34
CA THR A 15 44.94 1.65 -0.31
C THR A 15 44.96 0.45 -1.25
N ASP A 16 46.14 0.03 -1.72
CA ASP A 16 46.24 -1.10 -2.66
C ASP A 16 45.69 -2.42 -2.10
N ILE A 17 45.77 -2.61 -0.78
CA ILE A 17 45.21 -3.78 -0.09
C ILE A 17 43.67 -3.75 -0.13
N GLU A 18 43.05 -2.60 0.14
CA GLU A 18 41.59 -2.44 0.06
C GLU A 18 41.09 -2.63 -1.38
N LYS A 19 41.83 -2.13 -2.37
CA LYS A 19 41.53 -2.34 -3.79
C LYS A 19 41.57 -3.82 -4.15
N ALA A 20 42.62 -4.54 -3.74
CA ALA A 20 42.78 -5.96 -4.00
C ALA A 20 41.69 -6.80 -3.34
N LEU A 21 41.36 -6.51 -2.07
CA LEU A 21 40.31 -7.20 -1.32
C LEU A 21 38.96 -7.06 -2.03
N ARG A 22 38.59 -5.83 -2.40
CA ARG A 22 37.32 -5.52 -3.06
C ARG A 22 37.18 -6.21 -4.43
N ILE A 23 38.26 -6.32 -5.19
CA ILE A 23 38.28 -7.07 -6.45
C ILE A 23 38.08 -8.57 -6.19
N ALA A 24 38.81 -9.13 -5.23
CA ALA A 24 38.73 -10.55 -4.89
C ALA A 24 37.33 -10.94 -4.43
N GLU A 25 36.71 -10.14 -3.57
CA GLU A 25 35.33 -10.35 -3.10
C GLU A 25 34.30 -10.28 -4.23
N TRP A 26 34.44 -9.32 -5.14
CA TRP A 26 33.56 -9.23 -6.30
C TRP A 26 33.68 -10.43 -7.22
N GLN A 27 34.91 -10.88 -7.49
CA GLN A 27 35.15 -12.07 -8.29
C GLN A 27 34.55 -13.30 -7.63
N ALA A 28 34.77 -13.50 -6.33
CA ALA A 28 34.24 -14.62 -5.57
C ALA A 28 32.70 -14.66 -5.60
N ASN A 29 32.04 -13.54 -5.29
CA ASN A 29 30.57 -13.46 -5.30
C ASN A 29 29.99 -13.61 -6.71
N SER A 30 30.62 -13.00 -7.72
CA SER A 30 30.15 -13.07 -9.10
C SER A 30 30.31 -14.48 -9.68
N LEU A 31 31.45 -15.14 -9.49
CA LEU A 31 31.72 -16.43 -10.11
C LEU A 31 30.99 -17.57 -9.40
N ALA A 32 30.90 -17.55 -8.07
CA ALA A 32 30.45 -18.72 -7.34
C ALA A 32 28.99 -19.12 -7.65
N MET A 33 28.06 -18.16 -7.75
CA MET A 33 26.67 -18.47 -8.14
C MET A 33 26.56 -19.01 -9.57
N ARG A 34 27.44 -18.57 -10.48
CA ARG A 34 27.44 -19.04 -11.88
C ARG A 34 28.02 -20.44 -12.02
N LEU A 35 28.95 -20.80 -11.14
CA LEU A 35 29.49 -22.16 -11.01
C LEU A 35 28.46 -23.09 -10.38
N ALA A 36 27.81 -22.66 -9.30
CA ALA A 36 26.77 -23.44 -8.63
C ALA A 36 25.54 -23.68 -9.51
N ILE A 37 25.15 -22.68 -10.32
CA ILE A 37 23.97 -22.73 -11.18
C ILE A 37 24.35 -22.29 -12.61
N PRO A 38 24.88 -23.22 -13.43
CA PRO A 38 25.26 -22.93 -14.82
C PRO A 38 24.04 -22.57 -15.67
N SER A 39 24.12 -21.52 -16.49
CA SER A 39 22.97 -21.08 -17.31
C SER A 39 22.50 -22.16 -18.30
N SER A 40 23.42 -23.02 -18.75
CA SER A 40 23.13 -24.10 -19.70
C SER A 40 22.21 -25.19 -19.13
N THR A 41 22.07 -25.29 -17.81
CA THR A 41 21.22 -26.32 -17.17
C THR A 41 19.86 -25.77 -16.74
N VAL A 42 19.69 -24.44 -16.69
CA VAL A 42 18.52 -23.80 -16.10
C VAL A 42 17.24 -24.10 -16.86
N ASP A 43 17.25 -24.08 -18.18
CA ASP A 43 16.03 -24.32 -18.97
C ASP A 43 15.51 -25.76 -18.80
N ALA A 44 16.42 -26.74 -18.74
CA ALA A 44 16.06 -28.13 -18.48
C ALA A 44 15.43 -28.30 -17.09
N VAL A 45 16.04 -27.70 -16.06
CA VAL A 45 15.53 -27.74 -14.69
C VAL A 45 14.18 -27.00 -14.57
N ASN A 46 14.03 -25.84 -15.20
CA ASN A 46 12.76 -25.11 -15.20
C ASN A 46 11.63 -25.93 -15.85
N ASN A 47 11.92 -26.64 -16.95
CA ASN A 47 10.95 -27.53 -17.58
C ASN A 47 10.58 -28.73 -16.68
N GLU A 48 11.54 -29.30 -15.95
CA GLU A 48 11.26 -30.35 -14.97
C GLU A 48 10.33 -29.82 -13.86
N ILE A 49 10.68 -28.67 -13.27
CA ILE A 49 9.91 -28.02 -12.21
C ILE A 49 8.49 -27.68 -12.68
N ALA A 50 8.34 -27.12 -13.89
CA ALA A 50 7.04 -26.71 -14.43
C ALA A 50 6.06 -27.88 -14.61
N ASN A 51 6.57 -29.10 -14.79
CA ASN A 51 5.79 -30.33 -14.93
C ASN A 51 5.63 -31.10 -13.61
N ASP A 52 6.22 -30.62 -12.52
CA ASP A 52 6.16 -31.28 -11.22
C ASP A 52 4.86 -30.92 -10.48
N PRO A 53 3.99 -31.90 -10.16
CA PRO A 53 2.74 -31.67 -9.44
C PRO A 53 2.90 -30.97 -8.09
N SER A 54 4.06 -31.12 -7.42
CA SER A 54 4.34 -30.48 -6.12
C SER A 54 4.52 -28.96 -6.23
N THR A 55 4.62 -28.42 -7.43
CA THR A 55 4.70 -26.98 -7.68
C THR A 55 3.37 -26.39 -8.14
N TYR A 56 2.32 -27.20 -8.27
CA TYR A 56 1.01 -26.73 -8.71
C TYR A 56 0.24 -26.06 -7.57
N TYR A 57 -0.08 -24.78 -7.77
CA TYR A 57 -0.94 -23.98 -6.91
C TYR A 57 -1.88 -23.15 -7.80
N GLU A 58 -3.12 -22.93 -7.35
CA GLU A 58 -4.08 -22.08 -8.06
C GLU A 58 -3.61 -20.63 -8.13
N ASN A 59 -3.02 -20.12 -7.03
CA ASN A 59 -2.41 -18.81 -6.98
C ASN A 59 -1.00 -18.85 -7.60
N SER A 60 -0.75 -17.98 -8.59
CA SER A 60 0.52 -17.91 -9.31
C SER A 60 1.69 -17.49 -8.41
N GLY A 61 1.45 -16.66 -7.40
CA GLY A 61 2.48 -16.28 -6.42
C GLY A 61 2.96 -17.49 -5.62
N ASP A 62 2.04 -18.29 -5.09
CA ASP A 62 2.37 -19.53 -4.37
C ASP A 62 3.05 -20.54 -5.29
N ARG A 63 2.56 -20.67 -6.53
CA ARG A 63 3.16 -21.51 -7.56
C ARG A 63 4.62 -21.14 -7.82
N MET A 64 4.91 -19.86 -8.07
CA MET A 64 6.26 -19.41 -8.36
C MET A 64 7.18 -19.54 -7.15
N GLN A 65 6.68 -19.32 -5.94
CA GLN A 65 7.45 -19.59 -4.73
C GLN A 65 7.83 -21.06 -4.60
N ALA A 66 6.89 -21.98 -4.84
CA ALA A 66 7.18 -23.42 -4.84
C ALA A 66 8.21 -23.80 -5.91
N CYS A 67 8.12 -23.22 -7.11
CA CYS A 67 9.12 -23.39 -8.17
C CYS A 67 10.52 -22.95 -7.71
N VAL A 68 10.65 -21.77 -7.10
CA VAL A 68 11.94 -21.25 -6.60
C VAL A 68 12.51 -22.12 -5.49
N ILE A 69 11.68 -22.60 -4.56
CA ILE A 69 12.12 -23.52 -3.49
C ILE A 69 12.64 -24.83 -4.10
N LYS A 70 11.93 -25.40 -5.07
CA LYS A 70 12.34 -26.63 -5.76
C LYS A 70 13.64 -26.41 -6.54
N PHE A 71 13.75 -25.29 -7.26
CA PHE A 71 14.96 -24.89 -7.98
C PHE A 71 16.16 -24.82 -7.06
N ALA A 72 16.02 -24.15 -5.91
CA ALA A 72 17.08 -24.06 -4.89
C ALA A 72 17.50 -25.43 -4.38
N LYS A 73 16.53 -26.33 -4.14
CA LYS A 73 16.80 -27.71 -3.70
C LYS A 73 17.56 -28.54 -4.74
N ILE A 74 17.22 -28.43 -6.03
CA ILE A 74 17.88 -29.18 -7.11
C ILE A 74 19.36 -28.77 -7.21
N TYR A 75 19.66 -27.48 -7.10
CA TYR A 75 21.03 -26.97 -7.16
C TYR A 75 21.77 -27.01 -5.81
N GLY A 76 21.11 -27.40 -4.71
CA GLY A 76 21.73 -27.46 -3.38
C GLY A 76 22.14 -26.09 -2.82
N VAL A 77 21.41 -25.03 -3.17
CA VAL A 77 21.69 -23.64 -2.74
C VAL A 77 20.56 -23.11 -1.86
N SER A 78 20.77 -21.94 -1.23
CA SER A 78 19.69 -21.24 -0.54
C SER A 78 18.69 -20.64 -1.55
N CYS A 79 17.44 -20.42 -1.09
CA CYS A 79 16.41 -19.80 -1.93
C CYS A 79 16.79 -18.38 -2.40
N PHE A 80 17.54 -17.66 -1.57
CA PHE A 80 18.12 -16.35 -1.88
C PHE A 80 19.08 -16.41 -3.07
N VAL A 81 20.05 -17.33 -3.02
CA VAL A 81 21.01 -17.55 -4.11
C VAL A 81 20.31 -17.98 -5.40
N ALA A 82 19.31 -18.84 -5.30
CA ALA A 82 18.47 -19.23 -6.43
C ALA A 82 17.76 -18.00 -7.04
N LYS A 83 17.08 -17.19 -6.23
CA LYS A 83 16.43 -15.95 -6.67
C LYS A 83 17.39 -15.00 -7.37
N ALA A 84 18.54 -14.69 -6.75
CA ALA A 84 19.53 -13.79 -7.30
C ALA A 84 20.05 -14.28 -8.67
N ARG A 85 20.28 -15.59 -8.80
CA ARG A 85 20.72 -16.18 -10.07
C ARG A 85 19.62 -16.19 -11.13
N MET A 86 18.39 -16.54 -10.77
CA MET A 86 17.26 -16.53 -11.69
C MET A 86 16.98 -15.10 -12.18
N ARG A 87 17.02 -14.10 -11.29
CA ARG A 87 16.91 -12.69 -11.65
C ARG A 87 18.00 -12.27 -12.63
N GLN A 88 19.25 -12.70 -12.40
CA GLN A 88 20.37 -12.46 -13.33
C GLN A 88 20.18 -13.09 -14.72
N LEU A 89 19.41 -14.17 -14.82
CA LEU A 89 19.08 -14.85 -16.07
C LEU A 89 17.84 -14.26 -16.77
N GLY A 90 17.24 -13.21 -16.19
CA GLY A 90 16.09 -12.50 -16.77
C GLY A 90 14.73 -12.94 -16.23
N TYR A 91 14.70 -13.79 -15.21
CA TYR A 91 13.46 -14.21 -14.56
C TYR A 91 13.08 -13.21 -13.47
N ASP A 92 12.35 -12.16 -13.83
CA ASP A 92 11.99 -11.06 -12.92
C ASP A 92 10.91 -11.43 -11.90
N PHE A 93 9.98 -12.33 -12.26
CA PHE A 93 8.92 -12.81 -11.36
C PHE A 93 9.41 -13.31 -9.99
N VAL A 94 10.69 -13.74 -9.88
CA VAL A 94 11.27 -14.23 -8.63
C VAL A 94 11.30 -13.16 -7.53
N ASP A 95 11.23 -11.88 -7.88
CA ASP A 95 11.15 -10.77 -6.92
C ASP A 95 9.89 -10.85 -6.04
N GLY A 96 8.80 -11.49 -6.53
CA GLY A 96 7.56 -11.71 -5.77
C GLY A 96 7.56 -12.97 -4.89
N THR A 97 8.67 -13.70 -4.80
CA THR A 97 8.79 -14.96 -4.03
C THR A 97 9.71 -14.81 -2.83
N ILE A 98 9.62 -15.66 -1.80
CA ILE A 98 10.53 -15.66 -0.63
C ILE A 98 10.68 -14.24 -0.06
N LEU A 99 9.53 -13.66 0.28
CA LEU A 99 9.40 -12.29 0.76
C LEU A 99 9.53 -12.29 2.28
N GLU A 100 10.68 -11.89 2.78
CA GLU A 100 10.95 -11.87 4.21
C GLU A 100 11.85 -10.71 4.60
N HIS A 101 11.60 -10.19 5.79
CA HIS A 101 12.44 -9.18 6.43
C HIS A 101 12.48 -9.40 7.93
N GLU A 102 13.42 -8.75 8.60
CA GLU A 102 13.55 -8.78 10.05
C GLU A 102 13.07 -7.46 10.65
N GLU A 103 12.22 -7.54 11.67
CA GLU A 103 11.80 -6.40 12.47
C GLU A 103 11.90 -6.78 13.96
N ASN A 104 12.67 -6.00 14.73
CA ASN A 104 12.91 -6.24 16.16
C ASN A 104 13.40 -7.66 16.51
N GLY A 105 14.30 -8.22 15.70
CA GLY A 105 14.82 -9.58 15.90
C GLY A 105 13.85 -10.70 15.54
N LYS A 106 12.67 -10.37 14.99
CA LYS A 106 11.69 -11.34 14.50
C LYS A 106 11.66 -11.36 12.99
N LYS A 107 11.61 -12.57 12.44
CA LYS A 107 11.47 -12.80 11.01
C LYS A 107 10.00 -12.68 10.61
N ILE A 108 9.69 -11.74 9.73
CA ILE A 108 8.35 -11.54 9.16
C ILE A 108 8.37 -12.07 7.72
N GLN A 109 7.43 -12.96 7.41
CA GLN A 109 7.26 -13.53 6.08
C GLN A 109 5.94 -13.04 5.47
N HIS A 110 6.01 -12.59 4.23
CA HIS A 110 4.85 -12.07 3.48
C HIS A 110 4.40 -13.08 2.43
N ALA A 111 3.10 -13.03 2.11
CA ALA A 111 2.54 -13.90 1.07
C ALA A 111 3.19 -13.58 -0.30
N PRO A 112 3.61 -14.60 -1.06
CA PRO A 112 4.20 -14.37 -2.38
C PRO A 112 3.16 -13.84 -3.35
N PHE A 113 3.62 -13.13 -4.36
CA PHE A 113 2.81 -12.60 -5.44
C PHE A 113 3.49 -12.82 -6.78
N TYR A 114 2.70 -12.68 -7.84
CA TYR A 114 3.11 -12.80 -9.21
C TYR A 114 2.75 -11.53 -9.98
N PHE A 115 3.50 -11.30 -11.04
CA PHE A 115 3.29 -10.24 -12.00
C PHE A 115 3.77 -10.71 -13.36
N GLN A 116 3.28 -10.06 -14.41
CA GLN A 116 3.68 -10.41 -15.76
C GLN A 116 5.21 -10.25 -15.95
N PRO A 117 5.92 -11.28 -16.45
CA PRO A 117 7.36 -11.20 -16.69
C PRO A 117 7.71 -10.13 -17.72
N GLY A 118 8.83 -9.45 -17.51
CA GLY A 118 9.31 -8.34 -18.34
C GLY A 118 8.73 -6.97 -17.97
N THR A 119 7.93 -6.88 -16.89
CA THR A 119 7.38 -5.60 -16.41
C THR A 119 8.38 -4.80 -15.58
N LEU A 120 9.40 -5.46 -15.01
CA LEU A 120 10.47 -4.81 -14.25
C LEU A 120 11.75 -4.75 -15.06
N LYS A 121 12.38 -3.58 -15.11
CA LYS A 121 13.80 -3.50 -15.50
C LYS A 121 14.67 -4.18 -14.46
N ASP A 122 15.93 -4.37 -14.83
CA ASP A 122 16.94 -4.92 -13.92
C ASP A 122 16.96 -4.15 -12.61
N ASN A 123 16.84 -2.81 -12.65
CA ASN A 123 16.92 -1.97 -11.47
C ASN A 123 15.61 -1.64 -10.75
N GLU A 124 14.51 -2.29 -11.13
CA GLU A 124 13.17 -2.01 -10.63
C GLU A 124 12.65 -3.18 -9.78
N THR A 125 11.81 -2.87 -8.79
CA THR A 125 11.14 -3.84 -7.93
C THR A 125 9.78 -3.32 -7.47
N TYR A 126 8.84 -4.21 -7.16
CA TYR A 126 7.60 -3.86 -6.48
C TYR A 126 7.73 -3.85 -4.95
N VAL A 127 8.82 -4.41 -4.42
CA VAL A 127 9.00 -4.68 -2.99
C VAL A 127 9.75 -3.52 -2.32
N ILE A 128 9.24 -3.06 -1.17
CA ILE A 128 9.88 -2.09 -0.29
C ILE A 128 9.56 -2.40 1.18
N TYR A 129 10.59 -2.59 2.00
CA TYR A 129 10.44 -2.95 3.42
C TYR A 129 10.34 -1.72 4.34
N PRO A 130 9.88 -1.88 5.61
CA PRO A 130 9.44 -0.75 6.43
C PRO A 130 10.47 0.35 6.64
N LYS A 131 11.76 -0.02 6.79
CA LYS A 131 12.86 0.93 6.95
C LYS A 131 12.98 1.85 5.72
N ASP A 132 13.04 1.24 4.54
CA ASP A 132 13.22 1.96 3.27
C ASP A 132 11.95 2.71 2.87
N TYR A 133 10.78 2.15 3.16
CA TYR A 133 9.50 2.82 2.97
C TYR A 133 9.41 4.11 3.79
N LYS A 134 9.70 4.04 5.10
CA LYS A 134 9.68 5.22 6.00
C LYS A 134 10.67 6.28 5.52
N LYS A 135 11.88 5.87 5.11
CA LYS A 135 12.89 6.75 4.54
C LYS A 135 12.38 7.43 3.26
N LEU A 136 11.81 6.66 2.34
CA LEU A 136 11.30 7.18 1.07
C LEU A 136 10.13 8.16 1.25
N VAL A 137 9.24 7.92 2.21
CA VAL A 137 8.17 8.86 2.59
C VAL A 137 8.73 10.18 3.13
N GLN A 138 9.86 10.15 3.86
CA GLN A 138 10.49 11.35 4.39
C GLN A 138 11.25 12.15 3.33
N GLU A 139 11.92 11.46 2.41
CA GLU A 139 12.88 12.07 1.48
C GLU A 139 12.26 12.41 0.11
N ASN A 140 11.27 11.65 -0.37
CA ASN A 140 10.66 11.84 -1.68
C ASN A 140 9.26 12.47 -1.55
N LYS A 141 9.16 13.76 -1.85
CA LYS A 141 7.91 14.53 -1.75
C LYS A 141 6.78 13.98 -2.63
N ASP A 142 7.09 13.51 -3.83
CA ASP A 142 6.08 12.96 -4.75
C ASP A 142 5.51 11.65 -4.20
N PHE A 143 6.37 10.79 -3.66
CA PHE A 143 5.94 9.55 -3.02
C PHE A 143 5.17 9.81 -1.72
N ALA A 144 5.63 10.76 -0.91
CA ALA A 144 4.93 11.18 0.31
C ALA A 144 3.52 11.69 -0.01
N ALA A 145 3.37 12.51 -1.06
CA ALA A 145 2.08 12.99 -1.55
C ALA A 145 1.20 11.83 -2.03
N LEU A 146 1.77 10.88 -2.78
CA LEU A 146 1.06 9.70 -3.26
C LEU A 146 0.51 8.84 -2.12
N ILE A 147 1.32 8.56 -1.09
CA ILE A 147 0.86 7.85 0.11
C ILE A 147 -0.20 8.67 0.86
N SER A 148 0.02 9.98 1.00
CA SER A 148 -0.90 10.88 1.69
C SER A 148 -2.24 11.04 0.97
N SER A 149 -2.30 10.75 -0.34
CA SER A 149 -3.55 10.75 -1.11
C SER A 149 -4.58 9.72 -0.62
N GLY A 150 -4.13 8.68 0.10
CA GLY A 150 -5.00 7.58 0.54
C GLY A 150 -5.43 6.64 -0.57
N ASN A 151 -5.03 6.89 -1.83
CA ASN A 151 -5.31 6.01 -2.98
C ASN A 151 -4.41 4.78 -3.03
N TYR A 152 -3.33 4.78 -2.24
CA TYR A 152 -2.39 3.67 -2.12
C TYR A 152 -2.18 3.35 -0.64
N ILE A 153 -2.00 2.06 -0.37
CA ILE A 153 -1.79 1.53 0.96
C ILE A 153 -0.49 0.73 1.00
N TYR A 154 0.27 0.93 2.07
CA TYR A 154 1.44 0.13 2.36
C TYR A 154 1.05 -1.14 3.13
N LEU A 155 1.44 -2.30 2.61
CA LEU A 155 1.09 -3.62 3.16
C LEU A 155 2.27 -4.29 3.89
N GLY A 156 3.28 -3.52 4.30
CA GLY A 156 4.47 -4.03 5.00
C GLY A 156 5.61 -4.50 4.09
N TYR A 157 5.36 -4.68 2.79
CA TYR A 157 6.39 -5.06 1.82
C TYR A 157 6.12 -4.56 0.39
N VAL A 158 4.91 -4.09 0.09
CA VAL A 158 4.54 -3.48 -1.18
C VAL A 158 3.66 -2.26 -0.92
N VAL A 159 3.60 -1.35 -1.89
CA VAL A 159 2.57 -0.30 -1.92
C VAL A 159 1.60 -0.63 -3.04
N CYS A 160 0.34 -0.82 -2.69
CA CYS A 160 -0.71 -1.27 -3.59
C CYS A 160 -1.83 -0.23 -3.65
N ARG A 161 -2.50 -0.12 -4.80
CA ARG A 161 -3.68 0.74 -4.95
C ARG A 161 -4.78 0.26 -4.01
N LEU A 162 -5.34 1.19 -3.24
CA LEU A 162 -6.46 0.93 -2.34
C LEU A 162 -7.74 0.77 -3.17
N ASN A 163 -8.04 -0.47 -3.54
CA ASN A 163 -9.24 -0.86 -4.26
C ASN A 163 -9.69 -2.25 -3.79
N GLU A 164 -11.00 -2.48 -3.67
CA GLU A 164 -11.57 -3.76 -3.24
C GLU A 164 -11.16 -4.94 -4.14
N LYS A 165 -10.84 -4.68 -5.42
CA LYS A 165 -10.30 -5.68 -6.34
C LYS A 165 -8.93 -6.18 -5.89
N TYR A 166 -8.11 -5.32 -5.28
CA TYR A 166 -6.68 -5.58 -5.03
C TYR A 166 -6.34 -5.81 -3.56
N ILE A 167 -7.23 -5.43 -2.65
CA ILE A 167 -6.97 -5.45 -1.21
C ILE A 167 -8.00 -6.33 -0.51
N ASP A 168 -7.48 -7.30 0.25
CA ASP A 168 -8.25 -8.10 1.18
C ASP A 168 -7.92 -7.72 2.64
N VAL A 169 -8.76 -8.20 3.55
CA VAL A 169 -8.65 -7.93 4.99
C VAL A 169 -8.58 -9.26 5.72
N VAL A 170 -7.48 -9.46 6.43
CA VAL A 170 -7.27 -10.63 7.29
C VAL A 170 -7.46 -10.20 8.74
N PHE A 171 -8.13 -11.05 9.49
CA PHE A 171 -8.33 -10.88 10.93
C PHE A 171 -7.37 -11.80 11.66
N ASP A 172 -6.43 -11.23 12.40
CA ASP A 172 -5.78 -11.94 13.48
C ASP A 172 -6.56 -11.68 14.78
N THR A 173 -6.33 -12.51 15.79
CA THR A 173 -6.97 -12.53 17.10
C THR A 173 -7.10 -11.13 17.73
N ASP A 174 -6.12 -10.23 17.48
CA ASP A 174 -6.04 -8.87 18.03
C ASP A 174 -5.79 -7.76 16.99
N SER A 175 -5.68 -8.08 15.70
CA SER A 175 -5.35 -7.09 14.65
C SER A 175 -6.16 -7.29 13.36
N VAL A 176 -6.37 -6.19 12.66
CA VAL A 176 -6.94 -6.18 11.31
C VAL A 176 -5.82 -5.77 10.37
N GLU A 177 -5.44 -6.68 9.48
CA GLU A 177 -4.35 -6.46 8.52
C GLU A 177 -4.89 -6.42 7.09
N PHE A 178 -4.45 -5.42 6.34
CA PHE A 178 -4.68 -5.38 4.91
C PHE A 178 -3.64 -6.25 4.21
N VAL A 179 -4.08 -7.08 3.28
CA VAL A 179 -3.22 -7.94 2.47
C VAL A 179 -3.59 -7.79 1.00
N LEU A 180 -2.70 -8.22 0.11
CA LEU A 180 -3.07 -8.35 -1.30
C LEU A 180 -4.18 -9.38 -1.45
N SER A 181 -5.20 -9.05 -2.21
CA SER A 181 -6.24 -10.02 -2.58
C SER A 181 -5.66 -11.14 -3.44
N ASP A 182 -6.36 -12.26 -3.56
CA ASP A 182 -5.96 -13.33 -4.47
C ASP A 182 -5.79 -12.85 -5.92
N PHE A 183 -6.62 -11.90 -6.35
CA PHE A 183 -6.46 -11.27 -7.67
C PHE A 183 -5.14 -10.51 -7.77
N ALA A 184 -4.85 -9.61 -6.81
CA ALA A 184 -3.63 -8.81 -6.81
C ALA A 184 -2.37 -9.68 -6.67
N ARG A 185 -2.45 -10.78 -5.91
CA ARG A 185 -1.35 -11.76 -5.81
C ARG A 185 -1.05 -12.46 -7.15
N ASN A 186 -1.95 -12.43 -8.13
CA ASN A 186 -1.70 -12.93 -9.48
C ASN A 186 -1.33 -11.82 -10.49
N HIS A 187 -1.60 -10.54 -10.17
CA HIS A 187 -1.53 -9.41 -11.10
C HIS A 187 -0.92 -8.17 -10.43
N ALA A 188 0.18 -8.34 -9.69
CA ALA A 188 0.74 -7.25 -8.91
C ALA A 188 1.21 -6.08 -9.80
N ASP A 189 1.51 -6.33 -11.08
CA ASP A 189 1.83 -5.29 -12.05
C ASP A 189 0.68 -4.33 -12.36
N GLU A 190 -0.58 -4.72 -12.12
CA GLU A 190 -1.75 -3.85 -12.31
C GLU A 190 -1.95 -2.86 -11.16
N CYS A 191 -1.46 -3.16 -9.96
CA CYS A 191 -1.86 -2.46 -8.74
C CYS A 191 -0.72 -2.01 -7.83
N CYS A 192 0.47 -2.59 -7.94
CA CYS A 192 1.62 -2.26 -7.10
C CYS A 192 2.52 -1.19 -7.74
N ILE A 193 3.08 -0.33 -6.89
CA ILE A 193 4.04 0.69 -7.31
C ILE A 193 5.40 0.06 -7.60
N LYS A 194 6.04 0.48 -8.69
CA LYS A 194 7.44 0.17 -8.99
C LYS A 194 8.37 1.16 -8.31
N PHE A 195 9.39 0.63 -7.67
CA PHE A 195 10.52 1.36 -7.12
C PHE A 195 11.76 1.07 -7.94
N CYS A 196 12.58 2.09 -8.17
CA CYS A 196 13.92 1.90 -8.73
C CYS A 196 14.91 1.86 -7.57
N LEU A 197 15.86 0.92 -7.55
CA LEU A 197 17.02 1.10 -6.67
C LEU A 197 18.15 1.80 -7.41
N LYS A 198 18.81 2.72 -6.70
CA LYS A 198 20.02 3.41 -7.12
C LYS A 198 21.11 3.14 -6.10
N ASP A 199 22.32 2.88 -6.54
CA ASP A 199 23.48 2.93 -5.66
C ASP A 199 23.86 4.39 -5.40
N LYS A 200 24.26 4.73 -4.17
CA LYS A 200 24.93 6.00 -3.87
C LYS A 200 26.33 6.04 -4.48
N ASN A 201 26.98 4.89 -4.63
CA ASN A 201 28.40 4.77 -4.94
C ASN A 201 28.71 4.08 -6.28
N ALA A 202 27.69 3.70 -7.06
CA ALA A 202 27.88 3.05 -8.35
C ALA A 202 26.76 3.32 -9.38
N GLU A 203 27.16 3.54 -10.63
CA GLU A 203 26.21 3.66 -11.75
C GLU A 203 25.54 2.32 -12.16
N ASN A 204 25.88 1.19 -11.52
CA ASN A 204 25.46 -0.13 -12.01
C ASN A 204 24.82 -1.01 -10.94
N TYR A 205 23.54 -1.30 -11.17
CA TYR A 205 22.64 -2.06 -10.32
C TYR A 205 22.96 -3.58 -10.25
N TYR A 206 23.58 -4.14 -11.29
CA TYR A 206 23.81 -5.60 -11.40
C TYR A 206 24.61 -6.21 -10.25
N SER A 207 25.37 -5.43 -9.47
CA SER A 207 26.16 -5.94 -8.34
C SER A 207 25.36 -6.18 -7.07
N GLN A 208 24.22 -5.52 -6.85
CA GLN A 208 23.63 -5.43 -5.50
C GLN A 208 22.80 -6.65 -5.09
N TYR A 209 21.99 -7.21 -6.00
CA TYR A 209 21.26 -8.46 -5.75
C TYR A 209 22.22 -9.65 -5.60
N LEU A 210 23.40 -9.58 -6.22
CA LEU A 210 24.41 -10.63 -6.20
C LEU A 210 25.37 -10.52 -5.00
N HIS A 211 25.66 -9.31 -4.51
CA HIS A 211 26.62 -9.12 -3.41
C HIS A 211 26.05 -9.47 -2.03
N ARG A 212 24.73 -9.40 -1.85
CA ARG A 212 24.12 -9.57 -0.52
C ARG A 212 24.14 -11.02 0.00
N GLU A 213 24.30 -12.04 -0.85
CA GLU A 213 23.72 -13.35 -0.51
C GLU A 213 24.62 -14.58 -0.63
N TYR A 214 25.86 -14.48 -1.16
CA TYR A 214 26.72 -15.67 -1.31
C TYR A 214 27.88 -15.76 -0.30
N LEU A 215 28.74 -14.73 -0.12
CA LEU A 215 29.94 -14.87 0.74
C LEU A 215 30.17 -13.78 1.81
N CYS A 216 29.86 -12.50 1.59
CA CYS A 216 30.09 -11.43 2.57
C CYS A 216 28.91 -10.43 2.63
N LYS A 217 28.28 -10.30 3.80
CA LYS A 217 27.09 -9.44 4.02
C LYS A 217 27.40 -8.02 4.51
N GLU A 218 28.56 -7.80 5.14
CA GLU A 218 28.69 -6.68 6.10
C GLU A 218 29.02 -5.31 5.48
N GLU A 219 29.83 -5.18 4.42
CA GLU A 219 30.25 -3.85 3.94
C GLU A 219 29.40 -3.23 2.81
N PHE A 220 28.64 -4.02 2.07
CA PHE A 220 27.88 -3.52 0.90
C PHE A 220 26.41 -3.23 1.17
N SER A 221 25.91 -3.49 2.38
CA SER A 221 24.47 -3.42 2.67
C SER A 221 23.89 -2.00 2.72
N GLU A 222 24.75 -0.97 2.85
CA GLU A 222 24.36 0.42 3.13
C GLU A 222 24.28 1.35 1.91
N THR A 223 24.60 0.90 0.70
CA THR A 223 24.79 1.83 -0.44
C THR A 223 23.61 1.96 -1.38
N SER A 224 22.55 1.17 -1.23
CA SER A 224 21.39 1.21 -2.13
C SER A 224 20.25 2.07 -1.56
N GLU A 225 19.74 3.02 -2.36
CA GLU A 225 18.56 3.82 -2.03
C GLU A 225 17.41 3.51 -2.97
N TYR A 226 16.23 3.36 -2.40
CA TYR A 226 14.99 3.30 -3.16
C TYR A 226 14.65 4.68 -3.68
N TYR A 227 14.15 4.72 -4.91
CA TYR A 227 13.69 5.93 -5.56
C TYR A 227 12.34 5.68 -6.22
N TYR A 228 11.39 6.57 -5.95
CA TYR A 228 10.11 6.61 -6.64
C TYR A 228 10.18 7.59 -7.82
N ASN A 229 9.77 7.13 -9.00
CA ASN A 229 9.68 7.96 -10.19
C ASN A 229 8.22 8.04 -10.68
N LYS A 230 7.62 9.23 -10.61
CA LYS A 230 6.24 9.48 -11.05
C LYS A 230 6.02 9.16 -12.53
N LYS A 231 7.04 9.34 -13.40
CA LYS A 231 6.90 9.08 -14.85
C LYS A 231 6.85 7.59 -15.18
N THR A 232 7.58 6.75 -14.46
CA THR A 232 7.61 5.29 -14.71
C THR A 232 6.39 4.58 -14.13
N ASN A 233 5.81 5.14 -13.07
CA ASN A 233 4.53 4.67 -12.51
C ASN A 233 3.31 5.35 -13.15
N GLY A 234 3.55 6.28 -14.09
CA GLY A 234 2.53 7.10 -14.74
C GLY A 234 1.87 6.41 -15.93
N LEU A 235 0.91 5.52 -15.65
CA LEU A 235 -0.24 5.27 -16.53
C LEU A 235 -1.55 5.52 -15.76
N SER A 236 -1.77 6.77 -15.34
CA SER A 236 -3.10 7.40 -15.13
C SER A 236 -2.96 8.89 -14.75
N SER A 237 -1.97 9.60 -15.33
CA SER A 237 -1.58 10.96 -14.90
C SER A 237 -2.62 12.05 -15.17
N LEU A 238 -3.72 11.75 -15.85
CA LEU A 238 -4.81 12.70 -16.10
C LEU A 238 -5.92 12.64 -15.04
N ILE A 239 -6.03 11.54 -14.30
CA ILE A 239 -7.08 11.35 -13.27
C ILE A 239 -6.52 11.68 -11.87
N GLU A 240 -5.25 11.33 -11.60
CA GLU A 240 -4.61 11.54 -10.29
C GLU A 240 -4.34 13.02 -9.97
N HIS A 241 -3.97 13.83 -10.96
CA HIS A 241 -3.71 15.28 -10.74
C HIS A 241 -4.97 16.08 -10.40
N MET A 242 -6.17 15.55 -10.63
CA MET A 242 -7.42 16.19 -10.22
C MET A 242 -7.79 15.85 -8.77
N ILE A 243 -7.42 14.67 -8.28
CA ILE A 243 -7.82 14.12 -6.98
C ILE A 243 -6.82 14.48 -5.86
N GLU A 244 -5.51 14.43 -6.15
CA GLU A 244 -4.43 14.80 -5.18
C GLU A 244 -4.55 16.26 -4.73
N ASP A 245 -4.89 17.14 -5.66
CA ASP A 245 -5.13 18.56 -5.42
C ASP A 245 -6.45 18.79 -4.65
N GLU A 246 -7.38 17.84 -4.64
CA GLU A 246 -8.67 17.97 -3.96
C GLU A 246 -8.61 17.53 -2.50
N ILE A 247 -7.88 16.44 -2.16
CA ILE A 247 -7.87 15.86 -0.80
C ILE A 247 -7.02 16.68 0.19
N GLU A 248 -5.83 17.15 -0.21
CA GLU A 248 -5.03 18.05 0.64
C GLU A 248 -5.68 19.44 0.73
N LYS A 249 -6.38 19.86 -0.33
CA LYS A 249 -7.29 21.01 -0.24
C LYS A 249 -8.48 20.69 0.64
N GLU A 250 -9.02 19.48 0.72
CA GLU A 250 -10.20 19.13 1.52
C GLU A 250 -9.92 19.07 3.02
N ASP A 251 -8.77 18.56 3.45
CA ASP A 251 -8.42 18.60 4.87
C ASP A 251 -8.04 20.02 5.32
N LYS A 252 -7.38 20.81 4.46
CA LYS A 252 -7.19 22.26 4.67
C LYS A 252 -8.51 23.04 4.62
N LYS A 253 -9.39 22.76 3.67
CA LYS A 253 -10.75 23.33 3.57
C LYS A 253 -11.59 22.94 4.79
N GLY A 254 -11.42 21.74 5.34
CA GLY A 254 -12.07 21.28 6.56
C GLY A 254 -11.65 22.11 7.77
N VAL A 255 -10.34 22.31 7.95
CA VAL A 255 -9.80 23.21 9.00
C VAL A 255 -10.26 24.65 8.79
N GLU A 256 -10.17 25.17 7.57
CA GLU A 256 -10.65 26.51 7.23
C GLU A 256 -12.16 26.66 7.47
N LEU A 257 -12.94 25.62 7.18
CA LEU A 257 -14.39 25.60 7.39
C LEU A 257 -14.71 25.68 8.87
N ILE A 258 -13.99 24.91 9.70
CA ILE A 258 -14.11 24.96 11.16
C ILE A 258 -13.74 26.37 11.66
N HIS A 259 -12.60 26.94 11.25
CA HIS A 259 -12.23 28.30 11.62
C HIS A 259 -13.27 29.35 11.16
N LYS A 260 -13.87 29.20 9.97
CA LYS A 260 -14.93 30.08 9.47
C LYS A 260 -16.22 29.97 10.29
N MET A 261 -16.53 28.78 10.82
CA MET A 261 -17.67 28.57 11.72
C MET A 261 -17.38 29.21 13.08
N GLU A 262 -16.21 28.97 13.65
CA GLU A 262 -15.78 29.53 14.93
C GLU A 262 -15.75 31.06 14.93
N ALA A 263 -15.21 31.67 13.86
CA ALA A 263 -15.18 33.13 13.70
C ALA A 263 -16.59 33.76 13.61
N LYS A 264 -17.61 32.98 13.23
CA LYS A 264 -19.02 33.40 13.19
C LYS A 264 -19.79 33.05 14.47
N GLY A 265 -19.14 32.43 15.45
CA GLY A 265 -19.78 31.97 16.68
C GLY A 265 -20.67 30.73 16.51
N ILE A 266 -20.57 30.02 15.39
CA ILE A 266 -21.34 28.80 15.12
C ILE A 266 -20.76 27.66 15.96
N LYS A 267 -21.54 27.16 16.93
CA LYS A 267 -21.05 26.15 17.89
C LYS A 267 -21.97 24.95 18.04
N GLU A 268 -23.26 25.11 17.73
CA GLU A 268 -24.29 24.10 17.93
C GLU A 268 -24.56 23.31 16.66
N PHE A 269 -24.95 22.03 16.82
CA PHE A 269 -25.20 21.13 15.68
C PHE A 269 -26.16 21.70 14.62
N PRO A 270 -27.34 22.28 14.96
CA PRO A 270 -28.28 22.79 13.95
C PRO A 270 -27.68 23.87 13.05
N GLU A 271 -26.84 24.72 13.63
CA GLU A 271 -26.16 25.81 12.94
C GLU A 271 -25.02 25.28 12.06
N ILE A 272 -24.23 24.35 12.59
CA ILE A 272 -23.14 23.68 11.84
C ILE A 272 -23.72 22.92 10.65
N PHE A 273 -24.75 22.11 10.86
CA PHE A 273 -25.40 21.33 9.81
C PHE A 273 -26.03 22.22 8.74
N THR A 274 -26.72 23.28 9.15
CA THR A 274 -27.25 24.30 8.23
C THR A 274 -26.14 24.95 7.41
N TYR A 275 -25.03 25.31 8.05
CA TYR A 275 -23.89 25.93 7.39
C TYR A 275 -23.24 25.00 6.36
N ILE A 276 -23.09 23.72 6.68
CA ILE A 276 -22.53 22.72 5.77
C ILE A 276 -23.39 22.62 4.52
N MET A 277 -24.70 22.36 4.69
CA MET A 277 -25.63 22.20 3.57
C MET A 277 -25.72 23.46 2.70
N ASP A 278 -25.77 24.64 3.32
CA ASP A 278 -26.08 25.89 2.62
C ASP A 278 -24.86 26.62 2.05
N LYS A 279 -23.70 26.48 2.69
CA LYS A 279 -22.52 27.32 2.42
C LYS A 279 -21.24 26.53 2.16
N ALA A 280 -21.08 25.33 2.71
CA ALA A 280 -19.86 24.54 2.54
C ALA A 280 -19.91 23.61 1.32
N SER A 281 -21.07 22.99 1.05
CA SER A 281 -21.25 22.10 -0.10
C SER A 281 -21.45 22.89 -1.40
N LYS A 282 -20.72 22.49 -2.45
CA LYS A 282 -20.87 23.02 -3.81
C LYS A 282 -21.06 21.84 -4.79
N PRO A 283 -22.24 21.67 -5.42
CA PRO A 283 -23.46 22.47 -5.28
C PRO A 283 -24.09 22.38 -3.88
N ARG A 284 -24.99 23.33 -3.56
CA ARG A 284 -25.71 23.37 -2.28
C ARG A 284 -26.52 22.09 -2.11
N LEU A 285 -26.36 21.41 -0.98
CA LEU A 285 -27.14 20.20 -0.69
C LEU A 285 -28.60 20.57 -0.44
N THR A 286 -29.50 19.91 -1.16
CA THR A 286 -30.93 20.01 -0.94
C THR A 286 -31.37 19.10 0.21
N LYS A 287 -32.54 19.39 0.78
CA LYS A 287 -33.11 18.53 1.82
C LYS A 287 -33.43 17.13 1.29
N ALA A 288 -33.91 17.04 0.06
CA ALA A 288 -34.24 15.78 -0.60
C ALA A 288 -33.02 14.87 -0.76
N GLU A 289 -31.87 15.40 -1.21
CA GLU A 289 -30.64 14.62 -1.39
C GLU A 289 -30.13 14.02 -0.07
N VAL A 290 -30.14 14.82 1.01
CA VAL A 290 -29.72 14.33 2.32
C VAL A 290 -30.75 13.35 2.88
N ALA A 291 -32.04 13.63 2.71
CA ALA A 291 -33.13 12.76 3.13
C ALA A 291 -33.09 11.39 2.43
N GLU A 292 -32.70 11.33 1.16
CA GLU A 292 -32.57 10.08 0.41
C GLU A 292 -31.48 9.16 1.00
N VAL A 293 -30.31 9.70 1.29
CA VAL A 293 -29.19 8.93 1.88
C VAL A 293 -29.55 8.44 3.29
N LEU A 294 -30.17 9.30 4.10
CA LEU A 294 -30.64 8.96 5.44
C LEU A 294 -31.86 8.03 5.42
N GLY A 295 -32.62 7.99 4.33
CA GLY A 295 -33.92 7.34 4.23
C GLY A 295 -34.96 7.96 5.18
N CYS A 296 -35.04 9.28 5.24
CA CYS A 296 -36.00 10.03 6.06
C CYS A 296 -36.81 11.04 5.23
N SER A 297 -37.62 11.87 5.89
CA SER A 297 -38.41 12.92 5.22
C SER A 297 -37.67 14.27 5.19
N ASP A 298 -37.97 15.11 4.20
CA ASP A 298 -37.52 16.51 4.16
C ASP A 298 -37.84 17.29 5.44
N LYS A 299 -38.96 16.93 6.10
CA LYS A 299 -39.36 17.51 7.38
C LYS A 299 -38.37 17.15 8.49
N THR A 300 -37.84 15.93 8.50
CA THR A 300 -36.81 15.49 9.44
C THR A 300 -35.53 16.31 9.27
N ILE A 301 -35.08 16.52 8.03
CA ILE A 301 -33.91 17.37 7.74
C ILE A 301 -34.17 18.82 8.17
N GLN A 302 -35.39 19.33 7.95
CA GLN A 302 -35.77 20.67 8.41
C GLN A 302 -35.76 20.76 9.94
N ASN A 303 -36.22 19.74 10.66
CA ASN A 303 -36.20 19.71 12.12
C ASN A 303 -34.77 19.74 12.67
N TYR A 304 -33.84 19.00 12.04
CA TYR A 304 -32.41 19.05 12.39
C TYR A 304 -31.82 20.45 12.19
N ARG A 305 -32.16 21.11 11.08
CA ARG A 305 -31.70 22.48 10.81
C ARG A 305 -32.27 23.53 11.78
N ASN A 306 -33.51 23.34 12.22
CA ASN A 306 -34.19 24.24 13.14
C ASN A 306 -33.86 23.98 14.63
N GLY A 307 -33.07 22.93 14.92
CA GLY A 307 -32.79 22.50 16.30
C GLY A 307 -34.00 21.90 17.03
N GLN A 308 -35.05 21.55 16.30
CA GLN A 308 -36.24 20.89 16.86
C GLN A 308 -36.00 19.40 17.15
N GLN A 309 -35.00 18.83 16.48
CA GLN A 309 -34.53 17.46 16.68
C GLN A 309 -33.00 17.47 16.56
N VAL A 310 -32.32 16.58 17.28
CA VAL A 310 -30.88 16.32 17.16
C VAL A 310 -30.70 14.81 16.99
N PRO A 311 -29.78 14.35 16.12
CA PRO A 311 -29.45 12.92 16.04
C PRO A 311 -29.04 12.37 17.42
N ASP A 312 -29.68 11.29 17.84
CA ASP A 312 -29.48 10.65 19.14
C ASP A 312 -28.57 9.42 19.09
N ASN A 313 -28.26 8.92 17.89
CA ASN A 313 -27.46 7.73 17.67
C ASN A 313 -26.31 8.00 16.68
N ILE A 314 -25.18 7.35 16.93
CA ILE A 314 -23.95 7.52 16.14
C ILE A 314 -24.16 7.13 14.67
N ASP A 315 -24.96 6.11 14.39
CA ASP A 315 -25.22 5.62 13.04
C ASP A 315 -25.91 6.68 12.17
N THR A 316 -26.83 7.45 12.75
CA THR A 316 -27.50 8.58 12.09
C THR A 316 -26.52 9.71 11.81
N VAL A 317 -25.60 10.00 12.73
CA VAL A 317 -24.56 11.02 12.51
C VAL A 317 -23.59 10.57 11.42
N MET A 318 -23.21 9.29 11.42
CA MET A 318 -22.39 8.67 10.38
C MET A 318 -23.06 8.77 9.00
N LEU A 319 -24.37 8.53 8.91
CA LEU A 319 -25.15 8.75 7.68
C LEU A 319 -25.18 10.22 7.26
N ILE A 320 -25.27 11.17 8.20
CA ILE A 320 -25.18 12.60 7.89
C ILE A 320 -23.80 12.95 7.32
N CYS A 321 -22.72 12.42 7.89
CA CYS A 321 -21.37 12.62 7.37
C CYS A 321 -21.20 12.04 5.96
N LEU A 322 -21.77 10.87 5.69
CA LEU A 322 -21.82 10.26 4.36
C LEU A 322 -22.64 11.09 3.37
N ALA A 323 -23.83 11.53 3.76
CA ALA A 323 -24.72 12.32 2.90
C ALA A 323 -24.12 13.69 2.55
N CYS A 324 -23.45 14.31 3.51
CA CYS A 324 -22.81 15.61 3.33
C CYS A 324 -21.39 15.51 2.76
N LYS A 325 -20.84 14.30 2.58
CA LYS A 325 -19.47 14.04 2.13
C LYS A 325 -18.45 14.86 2.92
N THR A 326 -18.59 14.86 4.24
CA THR A 326 -17.79 15.72 5.11
C THR A 326 -16.37 15.18 5.27
N SER A 327 -15.39 16.09 5.36
CA SER A 327 -14.01 15.69 5.67
C SER A 327 -13.91 15.10 7.08
N PRO A 328 -12.84 14.34 7.41
CA PRO A 328 -12.72 13.66 8.70
C PRO A 328 -12.83 14.61 9.90
N LYS A 329 -12.24 15.82 9.80
CA LYS A 329 -12.28 16.82 10.87
C LYS A 329 -13.68 17.39 11.09
N VAL A 330 -14.39 17.71 10.01
CA VAL A 330 -15.78 18.21 10.08
C VAL A 330 -16.71 17.12 10.60
N SER A 331 -16.49 15.87 10.18
CA SER A 331 -17.24 14.72 10.68
C SER A 331 -17.04 14.52 12.18
N THR A 332 -15.81 14.66 12.66
CA THR A 332 -15.48 14.57 14.09
C THR A 332 -16.20 15.66 14.88
N LEU A 333 -16.19 16.91 14.40
CA LEU A 333 -16.93 18.02 15.00
C LEU A 333 -18.44 17.72 15.07
N LEU A 334 -19.05 17.20 13.99
CA LEU A 334 -20.47 16.84 13.99
C LEU A 334 -20.80 15.76 15.03
N ILE A 335 -19.94 14.76 15.17
CA ILE A 335 -20.09 13.68 16.15
C ILE A 335 -19.97 14.21 17.59
N GLU A 336 -18.98 15.05 17.86
CA GLU A 336 -18.80 15.68 19.17
C GLU A 336 -20.00 16.55 19.57
N LYS A 337 -20.59 17.27 18.62
CA LYS A 337 -21.73 18.18 18.85
C LYS A 337 -23.10 17.50 18.88
N THR A 338 -23.16 16.19 18.67
CA THR A 338 -24.42 15.42 18.68
C THR A 338 -24.39 14.38 19.79
N VAL A 339 -23.57 13.34 19.62
CA VAL A 339 -23.51 12.17 20.51
C VAL A 339 -22.31 12.22 21.47
N GLY A 340 -21.57 13.33 21.51
CA GLY A 340 -20.45 13.55 22.43
C GLY A 340 -19.14 12.84 22.05
N GLY A 341 -19.16 11.99 21.01
CA GLY A 341 -18.00 11.24 20.55
C GLY A 341 -18.37 9.89 19.92
N ILE A 342 -17.41 9.25 19.28
CA ILE A 342 -17.57 7.85 18.85
C ILE A 342 -17.47 6.98 20.11
N PRO A 343 -18.49 6.14 20.42
CA PRO A 343 -18.48 5.28 21.60
C PRO A 343 -17.17 4.49 21.73
N ASP A 344 -16.60 4.44 22.94
CA ASP A 344 -15.29 3.83 23.20
C ASP A 344 -15.39 2.30 23.36
N ILE A 345 -15.98 1.64 22.37
CA ILE A 345 -16.25 0.20 22.38
C ILE A 345 -15.35 -0.46 21.32
N GLY A 346 -14.06 -0.63 21.65
CA GLY A 346 -13.10 -1.46 20.90
C GLY A 346 -13.10 -1.27 19.38
N LEU A 347 -13.30 -2.37 18.64
CA LEU A 347 -13.27 -2.47 17.16
C LEU A 347 -14.24 -1.50 16.45
N GLN A 348 -15.35 -1.12 17.10
CA GLN A 348 -16.34 -0.21 16.51
C GLN A 348 -15.78 1.20 16.32
N LYS A 349 -15.02 1.70 17.29
CA LYS A 349 -14.38 3.02 17.20
C LYS A 349 -13.39 3.08 16.05
N THR A 350 -12.59 2.02 15.88
CA THR A 350 -11.62 1.90 14.80
C THR A 350 -12.32 1.84 13.44
N ALA A 351 -13.36 1.02 13.31
CA ALA A 351 -14.16 0.93 12.09
C ALA A 351 -14.79 2.28 11.73
N TYR A 352 -15.38 3.00 12.69
CA TYR A 352 -16.08 4.25 12.41
C TYR A 352 -15.10 5.36 12.03
N LYS A 353 -13.96 5.48 12.74
CA LYS A 353 -12.88 6.40 12.34
C LYS A 353 -12.34 6.10 10.95
N PHE A 354 -12.29 4.82 10.58
CA PHE A 354 -11.89 4.40 9.23
C PHE A 354 -12.93 4.84 8.19
N LEU A 355 -14.22 4.58 8.42
CA LEU A 355 -15.31 4.99 7.52
C LEU A 355 -15.35 6.51 7.27
N LEU A 356 -15.06 7.32 8.30
CA LEU A 356 -15.02 8.79 8.18
C LEU A 356 -13.91 9.32 7.25
N LYS A 357 -12.93 8.49 6.88
CA LYS A 357 -11.94 8.83 5.86
C LYS A 357 -12.47 8.66 4.43
N TYR A 358 -13.61 7.99 4.26
CA TYR A 358 -14.19 7.58 2.98
C TYR A 358 -15.68 7.96 2.90
N THR A 359 -16.02 9.20 3.25
CA THR A 359 -17.40 9.75 3.21
C THR A 359 -17.91 10.05 1.81
N ASP A 360 -17.06 9.96 0.80
CA ASP A 360 -17.36 10.09 -0.63
C ASP A 360 -17.89 8.78 -1.26
N THR A 361 -17.83 7.67 -0.51
CA THR A 361 -18.27 6.33 -0.95
C THR A 361 -19.76 6.08 -0.70
N SER A 362 -20.23 4.84 -0.87
CA SER A 362 -21.65 4.48 -0.70
C SER A 362 -21.94 3.82 0.64
N LEU A 363 -23.19 3.89 1.10
CA LEU A 363 -23.63 3.17 2.31
C LEU A 363 -23.44 1.64 2.17
N LYS A 364 -23.55 1.10 0.95
CA LYS A 364 -23.28 -0.31 0.67
C LYS A 364 -21.82 -0.67 0.97
N TYR A 365 -20.89 0.20 0.58
CA TYR A 365 -19.46 0.04 0.89
C TYR A 365 -19.21 0.11 2.40
N TRP A 366 -19.80 1.09 3.09
CA TRP A 366 -19.70 1.18 4.55
C TRP A 366 -20.23 -0.08 5.25
N ASN A 367 -21.40 -0.58 4.84
CA ASN A 367 -22.00 -1.79 5.40
C ASN A 367 -21.25 -3.08 5.05
N MET A 368 -20.55 -3.11 3.91
CA MET A 368 -19.63 -4.19 3.58
C MET A 368 -18.46 -4.20 4.56
N ILE A 369 -17.84 -3.04 4.79
CA ILE A 369 -16.74 -2.89 5.75
C ILE A 369 -17.19 -3.27 7.16
N LEU A 370 -18.33 -2.75 7.63
CA LEU A 370 -18.90 -3.12 8.95
C LEU A 370 -19.19 -4.61 9.07
N GLY A 371 -19.72 -5.23 8.02
CA GLY A 371 -19.92 -6.68 7.97
C GLY A 371 -18.62 -7.46 8.14
N LYS A 372 -17.51 -6.98 7.56
CA LYS A 372 -16.18 -7.57 7.77
C LYS A 372 -15.73 -7.45 9.23
N PHE A 373 -16.02 -6.32 9.90
CA PHE A 373 -15.76 -6.15 11.35
C PHE A 373 -16.70 -6.93 12.27
N LYS A 374 -17.63 -7.75 11.73
CA LYS A 374 -18.74 -8.38 12.48
C LYS A 374 -19.58 -7.37 13.27
N LEU A 375 -19.60 -6.12 12.81
CA LEU A 375 -20.39 -5.05 13.38
C LEU A 375 -21.76 -5.00 12.70
N PRO A 376 -22.80 -4.53 13.41
CA PRO A 376 -24.09 -4.30 12.81
C PRO A 376 -23.97 -3.30 11.65
N ARG A 377 -24.79 -3.50 10.62
CA ARG A 377 -24.89 -2.58 9.49
C ARG A 377 -25.55 -1.27 9.95
N ILE A 378 -25.06 -0.15 9.45
CA ILE A 378 -25.74 1.14 9.54
C ILE A 378 -26.97 1.07 8.63
N LYS A 379 -28.15 1.15 9.23
CA LYS A 379 -29.46 1.13 8.55
C LYS A 379 -29.93 2.55 8.28
N ARG A 380 -30.65 2.73 7.17
CA ARG A 380 -31.37 3.99 6.92
C ARG A 380 -32.50 4.15 7.95
N LEU A 381 -32.87 5.38 8.30
CA LEU A 381 -33.92 5.63 9.31
C LEU A 381 -35.28 4.99 8.95
N GLY A 382 -35.57 4.84 7.66
CA GLY A 382 -36.78 4.19 7.15
C GLY A 382 -36.73 2.65 7.08
N GLU A 383 -35.56 2.03 7.28
CA GLU A 383 -35.40 0.57 7.27
C GLU A 383 -35.77 0.00 8.65
N LYS A 384 -36.90 -0.71 8.74
CA LYS A 384 -37.33 -1.38 9.98
C LYS A 384 -36.37 -2.52 10.35
N THR A 385 -36.30 -2.79 11.65
CA THR A 385 -35.36 -3.69 12.34
C THR A 385 -35.30 -5.10 11.78
#